data_AF-A0AAV6BEG2-F1
#
_entry.id   AF-A0AAV6BEG2-F1
#
_cell.length_a   1.000
_cell.length_b   1.000
_cell.length_c   1.000
_cell.angle_alpha   90.00
_cell.angle_beta   90.00
_cell.angle_gamma   90.00
#
_symmetry.space_group_name_H-M   'P 1'
#
loop_
_entity.id
_entity.type
_entity.pdbx_description
1 polymer ?
#
loop_
_entity_poly.entity_id
_entity_poly.type
_entity_poly.pdbx_seq_one_letter_code
_entity_poly.pdbx_strand_id
1 'polypeptide(L)'
;MDSLMANLDGLREQARMTWREQEHGWLATPEEILIALSRDGFEECKREMTTSHRDRRPAGGVWQGVNPRTGSEASAIWVNRQASPQAILFIDIDGESVVGARGASGAAVPS
;
A
#
# COMPACT_ATOMS: atom_id res chain seq x y z
N MET A 1 -12.66 3.93 -20.44
CA MET A 1 -11.89 2.76 -19.95
C MET A 1 -10.56 3.32 -19.49
N ASP A 2 -10.62 4.13 -18.44
CA ASP A 2 -9.57 5.07 -18.03
C ASP A 2 -8.66 4.44 -16.98
N SER A 3 -8.04 3.33 -17.36
CA SER A 3 -6.87 2.80 -16.65
C SER A 3 -5.62 3.42 -17.25
N LEU A 4 -5.43 4.73 -17.10
CA LEU A 4 -4.12 5.33 -17.38
C LEU A 4 -3.25 5.22 -16.11
N MET A 5 -2.41 4.19 -16.08
CA MET A 5 -1.12 4.15 -15.36
C MET A 5 -1.14 4.45 -13.85
N ALA A 6 -1.96 3.76 -13.06
CA ALA A 6 -1.86 3.87 -11.61
C ALA A 6 -0.63 3.08 -11.09
N ASN A 7 0.46 3.79 -10.81
CA ASN A 7 1.51 3.40 -9.86
C ASN A 7 1.13 3.91 -8.44
N LEU A 8 1.98 3.70 -7.42
CA LEU A 8 1.64 4.12 -6.06
C LEU A 8 1.37 5.62 -5.96
N ASP A 9 2.17 6.45 -6.63
CA ASP A 9 1.99 7.91 -6.62
C ASP A 9 0.69 8.34 -7.31
N GLY A 10 0.36 7.74 -8.45
CA GLY A 10 -0.91 7.98 -9.14
C GLY A 10 -2.12 7.59 -8.29
N LEU A 11 -2.03 6.53 -7.48
CA LEU A 11 -3.09 6.16 -6.54
C LEU A 11 -3.25 7.20 -5.42
N ARG A 12 -2.16 7.83 -4.96
CA ARG A 12 -2.19 8.91 -3.96
C ARG A 12 -2.81 10.17 -4.54
N GLU A 13 -2.38 10.59 -5.73
CA GLU A 13 -2.90 11.77 -6.42
C GLU A 13 -4.40 11.67 -6.71
N GLN A 14 -4.89 10.45 -6.98
CA GLN A 14 -6.31 10.15 -7.20
C GLN A 14 -7.10 9.93 -5.90
N ALA A 15 -6.48 10.10 -4.72
CA ALA A 15 -7.06 9.80 -3.41
C ALA A 15 -7.57 8.35 -3.23
N ARG A 16 -7.11 7.42 -4.07
CA ARG A 16 -7.41 5.97 -3.99
C ARG A 16 -6.53 5.25 -2.96
N MET A 17 -5.43 5.89 -2.58
CA MET A 17 -4.54 5.50 -1.49
C MET A 17 -4.37 6.69 -0.55
N THR A 18 -5.06 6.65 0.60
CA THR A 18 -5.09 7.78 1.55
C THR A 18 -4.39 7.42 2.86
N TRP A 19 -3.46 8.26 3.31
CA TRP A 19 -2.78 8.04 4.60
C TRP A 19 -3.75 8.25 5.76
N ARG A 20 -3.67 7.37 6.75
CA ARG A 20 -4.49 7.41 7.97
C ARG A 20 -3.59 7.48 9.19
N GLU A 21 -3.54 8.66 9.81
CA GLU A 21 -2.71 8.90 11.00
C GLU A 21 -3.06 7.98 12.17
N GLN A 22 -4.35 7.73 12.40
CA GLN A 22 -4.80 6.91 13.54
C GLN A 22 -4.37 5.45 13.42
N GLU A 23 -4.37 4.91 12.21
CA GLU A 23 -4.00 3.54 11.91
C GLU A 23 -2.52 3.39 11.49
N HIS A 24 -1.79 4.51 11.35
CA HIS A 24 -0.42 4.58 10.80
C HIS A 24 -0.26 3.77 9.51
N GLY A 25 -1.25 3.86 8.62
CA GLY A 25 -1.32 3.03 7.43
C GLY A 25 -2.14 3.66 6.32
N TRP A 26 -2.13 3.02 5.16
CA TRP A 26 -2.86 3.46 3.98
C TRP A 26 -4.24 2.84 3.93
N LEU A 27 -5.26 3.65 3.73
CA LEU A 27 -6.58 3.16 3.32
C LEU A 27 -6.61 3.05 1.80
N ALA A 28 -6.62 1.83 1.27
CA ALA A 28 -6.70 1.54 -0.16
C ALA A 28 -7.26 0.14 -0.43
N THR A 29 -7.50 -0.18 -1.71
CA THR A 29 -7.83 -1.56 -2.14
C THR A 29 -6.54 -2.37 -2.29
N PRO A 30 -6.37 -3.53 -1.62
CA PRO A 30 -5.14 -4.32 -1.74
C PRO A 30 -4.75 -4.66 -3.18
N GLU A 31 -5.70 -5.08 -4.00
CA GLU A 31 -5.42 -5.46 -5.40
C GLU A 31 -4.89 -4.28 -6.24
N GLU A 32 -5.39 -3.07 -6.01
CA GLU A 32 -4.93 -1.87 -6.73
C GLU A 32 -3.47 -1.54 -6.36
N ILE A 33 -3.09 -1.78 -5.10
CA ILE A 33 -1.74 -1.58 -4.59
C ILE A 33 -0.78 -2.62 -5.18
N LEU A 34 -1.18 -3.88 -5.23
CA LEU A 34 -0.33 -4.93 -5.82
C LEU A 34 -0.12 -4.71 -7.32
N ILE A 35 -1.17 -4.28 -8.05
CA ILE A 35 -1.05 -3.88 -9.45
C ILE A 35 -0.10 -2.69 -9.61
N ALA A 36 -0.17 -1.71 -8.71
CA ALA A 36 0.74 -0.56 -8.73
C ALA A 36 2.19 -0.98 -8.48
N LEU A 37 2.46 -1.83 -7.49
CA LEU A 37 3.80 -2.37 -7.20
C LEU A 37 4.35 -3.16 -8.38
N SER A 38 3.53 -3.98 -9.04
CA SER A 38 3.93 -4.69 -10.25
C SER A 38 4.33 -3.75 -11.38
N ARG A 39 3.61 -2.63 -11.55
CA ARG A 39 3.93 -1.60 -12.55
C ARG A 39 5.21 -0.83 -12.21
N ASP A 40 5.51 -0.65 -10.93
CA ASP A 40 6.77 -0.07 -10.47
C ASP A 40 7.96 -1.03 -10.64
N GLY A 41 7.69 -2.24 -11.13
CA GLY A 41 8.69 -3.24 -11.53
C GLY A 41 8.99 -4.28 -10.47
N PHE A 42 8.16 -4.36 -9.41
CA PHE A 42 8.28 -5.44 -8.43
C PHE A 42 7.56 -6.70 -8.91
N GLU A 43 8.30 -7.80 -8.99
CA GLU A 43 7.77 -9.11 -9.31
C GLU A 43 7.33 -9.81 -8.02
N GLU A 44 6.11 -10.35 -8.00
CA GLU A 44 5.58 -11.08 -6.83
C GLU A 44 6.42 -12.33 -6.56
N CYS A 45 7.00 -12.40 -5.36
CA CYS A 45 7.67 -13.61 -4.84
C CYS A 45 6.72 -14.44 -4.00
N LYS A 46 5.84 -13.78 -3.24
CA LYS A 46 4.97 -14.44 -2.26
C LYS A 46 3.68 -13.65 -2.07
N ARG A 47 2.57 -14.37 -1.97
CA ARG A 47 1.27 -13.84 -1.53
C ARG A 47 0.55 -14.85 -0.65
N GLU A 48 0.17 -14.44 0.56
CA GLU A 48 -0.59 -15.24 1.51
C GLU A 48 -1.83 -14.49 2.00
N MET A 49 -2.97 -15.17 2.11
CA MET A 49 -4.18 -14.63 2.70
C MET A 49 -4.41 -15.25 4.07
N THR A 50 -4.72 -14.42 5.07
CA THR A 50 -5.05 -14.88 6.41
C THR A 50 -6.56 -14.89 6.59
N THR A 51 -7.13 -15.93 7.21
CA THR A 51 -8.56 -15.98 7.55
C THR A 51 -8.75 -15.75 9.04
N SER A 52 -9.87 -15.10 9.42
CA SER A 52 -10.28 -15.01 10.82
C SER A 52 -11.07 -16.27 11.21
N HIS A 53 -10.70 -16.88 12.33
CA HIS A 53 -11.33 -18.11 12.84
C HIS A 53 -12.83 -17.95 13.18
N ARG A 54 -13.30 -16.74 13.52
CA ARG A 54 -14.70 -16.52 13.92
C ARG A 54 -15.69 -16.52 12.75
N ASP A 55 -15.28 -16.02 11.58
CA ASP A 55 -16.22 -15.78 10.46
C ASP A 55 -15.78 -16.40 9.13
N ARG A 56 -14.64 -17.11 9.08
CA ARG A 56 -14.00 -17.67 7.85
C ARG A 56 -13.76 -16.67 6.71
N ARG A 57 -13.97 -15.38 6.93
CA ARG A 57 -13.65 -14.33 5.96
C ARG A 57 -12.14 -14.05 5.96
N PRO A 58 -11.54 -13.71 4.81
CA PRO A 58 -10.17 -13.21 4.78
C PRO A 58 -10.05 -12.00 5.72
N ALA A 59 -9.22 -12.12 6.74
CA ALA A 59 -8.93 -11.05 7.69
C ALA A 59 -7.89 -10.07 7.15
N GLY A 60 -7.13 -10.49 6.14
CA GLY A 60 -6.04 -9.73 5.58
C GLY A 60 -5.12 -10.60 4.74
N GLY A 61 -3.91 -10.14 4.52
CA GLY A 61 -2.88 -10.90 3.86
C GLY A 61 -1.53 -10.19 3.87
N VAL A 62 -0.56 -10.89 3.32
CA VAL A 62 0.81 -10.41 3.13
C VAL A 62 1.24 -10.69 1.70
N TRP A 63 2.03 -9.79 1.17
CA TRP A 63 2.65 -9.87 -0.13
C TRP A 63 4.10 -9.43 -0.04
N GLN A 64 4.97 -10.08 -0.80
CA GLN A 64 6.36 -9.69 -0.99
C GLN A 64 6.73 -9.79 -2.47
N GLY A 65 7.56 -8.86 -2.93
CA GLY A 65 8.10 -8.87 -4.28
C GLY A 65 9.44 -8.15 -4.38
N VAL A 66 10.15 -8.41 -5.47
CA VAL A 66 11.48 -7.86 -5.72
C VAL A 66 11.53 -7.15 -7.06
N ASN A 67 12.29 -6.06 -7.14
CA ASN A 67 12.57 -5.39 -8.39
C ASN A 67 13.95 -5.84 -8.90
N PRO A 68 14.02 -6.77 -9.86
CA PRO A 68 15.30 -7.35 -10.31
C PRO A 68 16.22 -6.33 -10.98
N ARG A 69 15.68 -5.19 -11.43
CA ARG A 69 16.45 -4.12 -12.05
C ARG A 69 17.20 -3.26 -11.02
N THR A 70 16.61 -3.04 -9.85
CA THR A 70 17.21 -2.20 -8.79
C THR A 70 17.81 -3.03 -7.65
N GLY A 71 17.40 -4.29 -7.51
CA GLY A 71 17.70 -5.14 -6.35
C GLY A 71 16.82 -4.84 -5.14
N SER A 72 15.81 -3.97 -5.26
CA SER A 72 14.95 -3.58 -4.14
C SER A 72 13.91 -4.64 -3.78
N GLU A 73 13.54 -4.72 -2.51
CA GLU A 73 12.44 -5.54 -2.00
C GLU A 73 11.26 -4.65 -1.61
N ALA A 74 10.04 -5.04 -1.96
CA ALA A 74 8.82 -4.45 -1.44
C ALA A 74 8.01 -5.50 -0.66
N SER A 75 7.42 -5.07 0.44
CA SER A 75 6.46 -5.87 1.19
C SER A 75 5.18 -5.08 1.44
N ALA A 76 4.05 -5.78 1.45
CA ALA A 76 2.76 -5.19 1.77
C ALA A 76 1.97 -6.11 2.70
N ILE A 77 1.52 -5.59 3.83
CA ILE A 77 0.62 -6.26 4.76
C ILE A 77 -0.68 -5.49 4.78
N TRP A 78 -1.81 -6.19 4.72
CA TRP A 78 -3.11 -5.54 4.81
C TRP A 78 -4.06 -6.23 5.78
N VAL A 79 -4.89 -5.42 6.42
CA VAL A 79 -5.96 -5.85 7.32
C VAL A 79 -7.30 -5.40 6.73
N ASN A 80 -8.16 -6.37 6.42
CA ASN A 80 -9.46 -6.12 5.83
C ASN A 80 -10.38 -5.45 6.84
N ARG A 81 -11.12 -4.44 6.38
CA ARG A 81 -12.18 -3.81 7.17
C ARG A 81 -13.50 -4.52 6.92
N GLN A 82 -14.33 -4.62 7.95
CA GLN A 82 -15.65 -5.23 7.81
C GLN A 82 -16.49 -4.47 6.77
N ALA A 83 -17.07 -5.21 5.83
CA ALA A 83 -17.96 -4.69 4.79
C ALA A 83 -17.36 -3.60 3.88
N SER A 84 -16.02 -3.50 3.75
CA SER A 84 -15.35 -2.59 2.83
C SER A 84 -14.40 -3.34 1.90
N PRO A 85 -14.32 -2.99 0.60
CA PRO A 85 -13.27 -3.47 -0.29
C PRO A 85 -11.89 -2.85 0.04
N GLN A 86 -11.87 -1.75 0.81
CA GLN A 86 -10.65 -1.12 1.27
C GLN A 86 -10.14 -1.78 2.56
N ALA A 87 -8.83 -1.91 2.65
CA ALA A 87 -8.10 -2.39 3.81
C ALA A 87 -7.25 -1.26 4.41
N ILE A 88 -6.74 -1.48 5.61
CA ILE A 88 -5.57 -0.74 6.09
C ILE A 88 -4.34 -1.49 5.60
N LEU A 89 -3.42 -0.80 4.91
CA LEU A 89 -2.19 -1.35 4.36
C LEU A 89 -0.96 -0.71 4.98
N PHE A 90 0.05 -1.54 5.15
CA PHE A 90 1.41 -1.18 5.53
C PHE A 90 2.32 -1.65 4.40
N ILE A 91 3.14 -0.75 3.88
CA ILE A 91 3.99 -1.01 2.72
C ILE A 91 5.39 -0.58 3.09
N ASP A 92 6.36 -1.47 2.92
CA ASP A 92 7.77 -1.17 3.11
C ASP A 92 8.51 -1.41 1.78
N ILE A 93 9.47 -0.55 1.45
CA ILE A 93 10.43 -0.74 0.35
C ILE A 93 11.82 -0.68 0.96
N ASP A 94 12.64 -1.71 0.74
CA ASP A 94 13.99 -1.84 1.31
C ASP A 94 14.03 -1.68 2.85
N GLY A 95 12.95 -2.11 3.50
CA GLY A 95 12.76 -1.99 4.95
C GLY A 95 12.32 -0.60 5.43
N GLU A 96 12.14 0.37 4.52
CA GLU A 96 11.64 1.70 4.84
C GLU A 96 10.13 1.77 4.61
N SER A 97 9.38 2.15 5.65
CA SER A 97 7.95 2.31 5.53
C SER A 97 7.57 3.46 4.62
N VAL A 98 6.74 3.13 3.64
CA VAL A 98 6.11 4.07 2.75
C VAL A 98 5.05 4.82 3.56
N VAL A 99 5.38 6.02 4.03
CA VAL A 99 4.46 6.87 4.80
C VAL A 99 3.80 7.93 3.92
N GLY A 100 2.65 8.45 4.36
CA GLY A 100 2.07 9.64 3.74
C GLY A 100 3.04 10.79 3.81
N ALA A 101 3.24 11.52 2.71
CA ALA A 101 3.97 12.77 2.78
C ALA A 101 3.28 13.64 3.84
N ARG A 102 3.94 13.84 4.98
CA ARG A 102 3.65 14.99 5.83
C ARG A 102 3.86 16.17 4.88
N GLY A 103 2.76 16.81 4.48
CA GLY A 103 2.80 17.85 3.45
C GLY A 103 4.02 18.73 3.68
N ALA A 104 4.82 18.93 2.63
CA ALA A 104 5.99 19.79 2.70
C ALA A 104 5.54 21.16 3.21
N SER A 105 5.67 21.38 4.52
CA SER A 105 5.60 22.68 5.15
C SER A 105 6.97 22.91 5.76
N GLY A 106 7.92 23.16 4.87
CA GLY A 106 8.98 24.10 5.18
C GLY A 106 8.38 25.50 5.18
N ALA A 107 7.52 25.81 6.15
CA ALA A 107 7.20 27.19 6.49
C ALA A 107 8.24 27.63 7.51
N ALA A 108 9.30 28.28 7.01
CA ALA A 108 10.14 29.11 7.84
C ALA A 108 9.24 30.20 8.46
N VAL A 109 9.10 30.17 9.78
CA VAL A 109 8.50 31.25 10.57
C VAL A 109 9.54 32.36 10.62
N PRO A 110 9.29 33.57 10.08
CA PRO A 110 10.20 34.69 10.30
C PRO A 110 10.02 35.18 11.74
N SER A 111 11.14 35.38 12.44
CA SER A 111 11.23 36.30 13.59
C SER A 111 11.78 37.63 13.12
#